data_AF-A0A7S1J9W1-F1
#
_entry.id   AF-A0A7S1J9W1-F1
#
_cell.length_a   1.000
_cell.length_b   1.000
_cell.length_c   1.000
_cell.angle_alpha   90.00
_cell.angle_beta   90.00
_cell.angle_gamma   90.00
#
_symmetry.space_group_name_H-M   'P 1'
#
loop_
_entity.id
_entity.type
_entity.pdbx_description
1 polymer ?
#
loop_
_entity_poly.entity_id
_entity_poly.type
_entity_poly.pdbx_seq_one_letter_code
_entity_poly.pdbx_strand_id
1 'polypeptide(L)'
;IKQPLSDGQLLGNRFIVVLRDVQEERIEVEHALQAVQRCGFTNYYGPQRFGDDKFEVQTYTVGKLILQRKWKEAVHRIMQPDSQSAEDIRFAKEHWVKTEDHQAVIKMLPSHRQTELQVLKGLNRYKGLNDMYEKALMN
;
A
#
# COMPACT_ATOMS: atom_id res chain seq x y z
N ILE A 1 1.23 23.97 29.55
CA ILE A 1 2.17 23.43 28.55
C ILE A 1 1.65 23.88 27.18
N LYS A 2 2.43 24.65 26.39
CA LYS A 2 2.02 25.30 25.12
C LYS A 2 2.90 24.83 23.95
N GLN A 3 3.00 23.53 23.72
CA GLN A 3 3.61 23.01 22.50
C GLN A 3 2.59 22.12 21.78
N PRO A 4 2.40 22.31 20.46
CA PRO A 4 1.53 21.45 19.67
C PRO A 4 2.13 20.05 19.61
N LEU A 5 1.25 19.05 19.54
CA LEU A 5 1.65 17.67 19.29
C LEU A 5 2.24 17.55 17.88
N SER A 6 3.31 16.78 17.75
CA SER A 6 3.90 16.42 16.45
C SER A 6 4.11 14.92 16.33
N ASP A 7 4.15 14.43 15.09
CA ASP A 7 4.50 13.04 14.81
C ASP A 7 5.87 12.71 15.42
N GLY A 8 5.98 11.51 16.00
CA GLY A 8 7.20 11.03 16.65
C GLY A 8 7.39 11.42 18.12
N GLN A 9 6.49 12.22 18.71
CA GLN A 9 6.57 12.56 20.15
C GLN A 9 6.05 11.45 21.08
N LEU A 10 5.38 10.43 20.54
CA LEU A 10 4.85 9.32 21.33
C LEU A 10 5.94 8.32 21.69
N LEU A 11 6.00 7.90 22.96
CA LEU A 11 6.90 6.83 23.41
C LEU A 11 6.42 5.44 22.95
N GLY A 12 5.11 5.27 22.77
CA GLY A 12 4.51 4.00 22.38
C GLY A 12 3.01 4.00 22.59
N ASN A 13 2.40 2.83 22.36
CA ASN A 13 0.98 2.60 22.51
C ASN A 13 0.75 1.49 23.55
N ARG A 14 -0.30 1.63 24.36
CA ARG A 14 -0.75 0.57 25.27
C ARG A 14 -1.90 -0.19 24.61
N PHE A 15 -1.72 -1.49 24.42
CA PHE A 15 -2.72 -2.36 23.83
C PHE A 15 -3.34 -3.28 24.88
N ILE A 16 -4.65 -3.54 24.74
CA ILE A 16 -5.35 -4.66 25.38
C ILE A 16 -5.88 -5.51 24.24
N VAL A 17 -5.41 -6.75 24.15
CA VAL A 17 -5.74 -7.68 23.07
C VAL A 17 -6.47 -8.88 23.67
N VAL A 18 -7.64 -9.21 23.12
CA VAL A 18 -8.41 -10.41 23.51
C VAL A 18 -8.32 -11.39 22.35
N LEU A 19 -7.66 -12.53 22.58
CA LEU A 19 -7.64 -13.65 21.66
C LEU A 19 -8.86 -14.53 21.95
N ARG A 20 -9.65 -14.85 20.92
CA ARG A 20 -10.83 -15.73 21.00
C ARG A 20 -10.50 -17.06 20.34
N ASP A 21 -11.25 -18.10 20.71
CA ASP A 21 -11.17 -19.44 20.11
C ASP A 21 -9.76 -20.06 20.15
N VAL A 22 -9.03 -19.82 21.25
CA VAL A 22 -7.72 -20.44 21.50
C VAL A 22 -7.92 -21.93 21.75
N GLN A 23 -7.31 -22.76 20.91
CA GLN A 23 -7.44 -24.22 20.98
C GLN A 23 -6.42 -24.86 21.94
N GLU A 24 -5.35 -24.14 22.27
CA GLU A 24 -4.27 -24.68 23.08
C GLU A 24 -4.59 -24.69 24.57
N GLU A 25 -3.93 -25.62 25.27
CA GLU A 25 -4.05 -25.72 26.72
C GLU A 25 -3.52 -24.46 27.42
N ARG A 26 -4.14 -24.12 28.54
CA ARG A 26 -3.78 -22.94 29.33
C ARG A 26 -2.29 -22.88 29.68
N ILE A 27 -1.66 -24.01 29.95
CA ILE A 27 -0.24 -24.07 30.31
C ILE A 27 0.68 -23.63 29.16
N GLU A 28 0.34 -24.00 27.93
CA GLU A 28 1.12 -23.60 26.74
C GLU A 28 0.97 -22.11 26.48
N VAL A 29 -0.25 -21.57 26.64
CA VAL A 29 -0.52 -20.14 26.54
C VAL A 29 0.28 -19.36 27.58
N GLU A 30 0.28 -19.82 28.84
CA GLU A 30 1.05 -19.19 29.92
C GLU A 30 2.56 -19.22 29.64
N HIS A 31 3.09 -20.33 29.13
CA HIS A 31 4.49 -20.43 28.71
C HIS A 31 4.83 -19.45 27.58
N ALA A 32 3.97 -19.33 26.56
CA ALA A 32 4.16 -18.38 25.46
C ALA A 32 4.16 -16.92 25.95
N LEU A 33 3.22 -16.57 26.84
CA LEU A 33 3.16 -15.22 27.43
C LEU A 33 4.38 -14.89 28.27
N GLN A 34 4.89 -15.85 29.05
CA GLN A 34 6.14 -15.68 29.82
C GLN A 34 7.34 -15.47 28.89
N ALA A 35 7.40 -16.18 27.77
CA ALA A 35 8.46 -15.99 26.78
C ALA A 35 8.41 -14.57 26.18
N VAL A 36 7.23 -14.08 25.80
CA VAL A 36 7.05 -12.71 25.29
C VAL A 36 7.41 -11.67 26.35
N GLN A 37 7.06 -11.90 27.61
CA GLN A 37 7.39 -10.98 28.70
C GLN A 37 8.91 -10.88 28.93
N ARG A 38 9.62 -12.02 28.85
CA ARG A 38 11.07 -12.08 29.12
C ARG A 38 11.92 -11.65 27.94
N CYS A 39 11.54 -12.07 26.73
CA CYS A 39 12.36 -11.94 25.53
C CYS A 39 11.81 -10.92 24.54
N GLY A 40 10.57 -10.45 24.73
CA GLY A 40 9.87 -9.64 23.74
C GLY A 40 9.46 -10.47 22.53
N PHE A 41 9.43 -9.82 21.37
CA PHE A 41 9.13 -10.42 20.08
C PHE A 41 9.94 -9.71 18.98
N THR A 42 10.05 -10.33 17.81
CA THR A 42 10.75 -9.71 16.67
C THR A 42 9.93 -8.54 16.12
N ASN A 43 10.55 -7.36 16.06
CA ASN A 43 9.91 -6.14 15.58
C ASN A 43 9.80 -6.10 14.05
N TYR A 44 8.92 -6.92 13.47
CA TYR A 44 8.66 -6.95 12.04
C TYR A 44 7.65 -5.89 11.60
N TYR A 45 7.81 -5.39 10.38
CA TYR A 45 6.74 -4.72 9.66
C TYR A 45 5.68 -5.76 9.27
N GLY A 46 4.49 -5.68 9.85
CA GLY A 46 3.38 -6.57 9.51
C GLY A 46 2.79 -6.32 8.12
N PRO A 47 1.92 -7.21 7.61
CA PRO A 47 1.35 -7.13 6.26
C PRO A 47 0.74 -5.76 5.92
N GLN A 48 0.06 -5.11 6.88
CA GLN A 48 -0.53 -3.78 6.73
C GLN A 48 0.44 -2.70 6.22
N ARG A 49 1.76 -2.88 6.42
CA ARG A 49 2.79 -1.96 5.90
C ARG A 49 3.05 -2.14 4.40
N PHE A 50 2.69 -3.30 3.86
CA PHE A 50 2.88 -3.70 2.48
C PHE A 50 1.58 -3.69 1.65
N GLY A 51 0.44 -3.42 2.29
CA GLY A 51 -0.90 -3.49 1.71
C GLY A 51 -1.78 -4.49 2.45
N ASP A 52 -3.01 -4.69 1.98
CA ASP A 52 -3.77 -5.88 2.37
C ASP A 52 -3.17 -7.08 1.63
N ASP A 53 -3.00 -8.22 2.31
CA ASP A 53 -2.42 -9.43 1.72
C ASP A 53 -3.34 -10.03 0.64
N LYS A 54 -4.62 -9.66 0.66
CA LYS A 54 -5.59 -10.02 -0.38
C LYS A 54 -5.31 -9.34 -1.71
N PHE A 55 -4.69 -8.16 -1.73
CA PHE A 55 -4.42 -7.46 -2.98
C PHE A 55 -3.19 -8.04 -3.68
N GLU A 56 -3.31 -8.23 -5.00
CA GLU A 56 -2.24 -8.71 -5.87
C GLU A 56 -1.12 -7.67 -5.99
N VAL A 57 -1.43 -6.38 -5.81
CA VAL A 57 -0.47 -5.28 -5.86
C VAL A 57 0.12 -4.97 -4.48
N GLN A 58 1.26 -5.61 -4.20
CA GLN A 58 2.02 -5.39 -2.97
C GLN A 58 2.96 -4.18 -3.09
N THR A 59 2.94 -3.27 -2.11
CA THR A 59 3.64 -1.96 -2.22
C THR A 59 5.16 -2.10 -2.36
N TYR A 60 5.77 -3.12 -1.74
CA TYR A 60 7.21 -3.36 -1.85
C TYR A 60 7.63 -3.69 -3.30
N THR A 61 6.75 -4.27 -4.11
CA THR A 61 7.05 -4.57 -5.51
C THR A 61 7.15 -3.31 -6.35
N VAL A 62 6.28 -2.32 -6.09
CA VAL A 62 6.37 -0.98 -6.69
C VAL A 62 7.63 -0.27 -6.22
N GLY A 63 7.92 -0.28 -4.91
CA GLY A 63 9.13 0.31 -4.34
C GLY A 63 10.42 -0.25 -4.93
N LYS A 64 10.48 -1.58 -5.14
CA LYS A 64 11.62 -2.24 -5.79
C LYS A 64 11.85 -1.72 -7.22
N LEU A 65 10.78 -1.55 -8.00
CA LEU A 65 10.87 -1.02 -9.38
C LEU A 65 11.35 0.45 -9.38
N ILE A 66 10.86 1.26 -8.45
CA ILE A 66 11.30 2.64 -8.25
C ILE A 66 12.79 2.71 -7.95
N LEU A 67 13.29 1.91 -6.99
CA LEU A 67 14.72 1.88 -6.63
C LEU A 67 15.61 1.45 -7.80
N GLN A 68 15.08 0.62 -8.70
CA GLN A 68 15.76 0.18 -9.92
C GLN A 68 15.63 1.18 -11.08
N ARG A 69 14.98 2.34 -10.87
CA ARG A 69 14.66 3.34 -11.90
C ARG A 69 13.83 2.79 -13.07
N LYS A 70 13.05 1.74 -12.80
CA LYS A 70 12.15 1.10 -13.75
C LYS A 70 10.80 1.78 -13.72
N TRP A 71 10.79 3.05 -14.12
CA TRP A 71 9.65 3.97 -13.93
C TRP A 71 8.38 3.51 -14.62
N LYS A 72 8.48 3.09 -15.89
CA LYS A 72 7.33 2.59 -16.65
C LYS A 72 6.73 1.37 -15.97
N GLU A 73 7.56 0.40 -15.58
CA GLU A 73 7.14 -0.82 -14.91
C GLU A 73 6.48 -0.52 -13.55
N ALA A 74 6.99 0.45 -12.80
CA ALA A 74 6.38 0.88 -11.54
C ALA A 74 4.97 1.45 -11.73
N VAL A 75 4.76 2.31 -12.74
CA VAL A 75 3.42 2.82 -13.10
C VAL A 75 2.48 1.68 -13.52
N HIS A 76 2.95 0.77 -14.37
CA HIS A 76 2.14 -0.38 -14.80
C HIS A 76 1.76 -1.26 -13.63
N ARG A 77 2.67 -1.43 -12.66
CA ARG A 77 2.41 -2.21 -11.45
C ARG A 77 1.34 -1.56 -10.56
N ILE A 78 1.34 -0.23 -10.41
CA ILE A 78 0.29 0.51 -9.70
C ILE A 78 -1.07 0.36 -10.39
N MET A 79 -1.07 0.42 -11.72
CA MET A 79 -2.27 0.34 -12.56
C MET A 79 -2.72 -1.09 -12.88
N GLN A 80 -2.06 -2.11 -12.34
CA GLN A 80 -2.43 -3.50 -12.56
C GLN A 80 -3.84 -3.78 -12.00
N PRO A 81 -4.76 -4.34 -12.80
CA PRO A 81 -6.05 -4.80 -12.30
C PRO A 81 -5.87 -5.86 -11.23
N ASP A 82 -6.77 -5.87 -10.23
CA ASP A 82 -6.72 -6.79 -9.12
C ASP A 82 -8.09 -7.46 -8.97
N SER A 83 -8.09 -8.79 -8.92
CA SER A 83 -9.32 -9.58 -8.83
C SER A 83 -10.14 -9.31 -7.57
N GLN A 84 -9.49 -8.88 -6.48
CA GLN A 84 -10.11 -8.56 -5.19
C GLN A 84 -10.57 -7.10 -5.08
N SER A 85 -10.26 -6.25 -6.06
CA SER A 85 -10.76 -4.88 -6.09
C SER A 85 -12.23 -4.81 -6.49
N ALA A 86 -12.92 -3.74 -6.08
CA ALA A 86 -14.27 -3.44 -6.55
C ALA A 86 -14.32 -3.35 -8.08
N GLU A 87 -15.45 -3.74 -8.65
CA GLU A 87 -15.61 -3.96 -10.09
C GLU A 87 -15.38 -2.68 -10.92
N ASP A 88 -15.80 -1.53 -10.42
CA ASP A 88 -15.58 -0.22 -11.03
C ASP A 88 -14.08 0.12 -11.16
N ILE A 89 -13.30 -0.12 -10.11
CA ILE A 89 -11.85 0.07 -10.09
C ILE A 89 -11.17 -0.91 -11.03
N ARG A 90 -11.57 -2.19 -10.98
CA ARG A 90 -11.03 -3.23 -11.85
C ARG A 90 -11.26 -2.88 -13.32
N PHE A 91 -12.49 -2.48 -13.68
CA PHE A 91 -12.84 -2.08 -15.04
C PHE A 91 -12.03 -0.86 -15.51
N ALA A 92 -11.83 0.14 -14.66
CA ALA A 92 -10.99 1.29 -14.99
C ALA A 92 -9.52 0.90 -15.25
N LYS A 93 -8.95 0.02 -14.42
CA LYS A 93 -7.58 -0.48 -14.60
C LYS A 93 -7.45 -1.37 -15.84
N GLU A 94 -8.42 -2.23 -16.13
CA GLU A 94 -8.45 -3.04 -17.35
C GLU A 94 -8.57 -2.17 -18.61
N HIS A 95 -9.37 -1.12 -18.55
CA HIS A 95 -9.47 -0.15 -19.64
C HIS A 95 -8.11 0.50 -19.89
N TRP A 96 -7.41 0.92 -18.83
CA TRP A 96 -6.06 1.47 -18.94
C TRP A 96 -5.07 0.52 -19.61
N VAL A 97 -5.05 -0.76 -19.21
CA VAL A 97 -4.16 -1.78 -19.81
C VAL A 97 -4.41 -1.96 -21.32
N LYS A 98 -5.65 -1.77 -21.77
CA LYS A 98 -6.03 -1.93 -23.17
C LYS A 98 -5.78 -0.68 -24.02
N THR A 99 -5.98 0.50 -23.46
CA THR A 99 -6.04 1.76 -24.25
C THR A 99 -4.91 2.74 -23.95
N GLU A 100 -4.29 2.65 -22.76
CA GLU A 100 -3.44 3.70 -22.17
C GLU A 100 -4.10 5.10 -22.21
N ASP A 101 -5.44 5.20 -22.31
CA ASP A 101 -6.14 6.48 -22.31
C ASP A 101 -6.29 7.00 -20.88
N HIS A 102 -5.31 7.80 -20.46
CA HIS A 102 -5.28 8.38 -19.13
C HIS A 102 -6.52 9.25 -18.83
N GLN A 103 -7.07 9.99 -19.81
CA GLN A 103 -8.18 10.91 -19.57
C GLN A 103 -9.48 10.14 -19.34
N ALA A 104 -9.73 9.09 -20.12
CA ALA A 104 -10.87 8.21 -19.91
C ALA A 104 -10.79 7.55 -18.52
N VAL A 105 -9.64 6.98 -18.18
CA VAL A 105 -9.45 6.24 -16.93
C VAL A 105 -9.59 7.15 -15.69
N ILE A 106 -9.11 8.40 -15.76
CA ILE A 106 -9.30 9.38 -14.67
C ILE A 106 -10.79 9.63 -14.38
N LYS A 107 -11.66 9.61 -15.40
CA LYS A 107 -13.11 9.80 -15.23
C LYS A 107 -13.80 8.55 -14.68
N MET A 108 -13.21 7.38 -14.89
CA MET A 108 -13.74 6.09 -14.45
C MET A 108 -13.35 5.76 -13.00
N LEU A 109 -12.15 6.18 -12.56
CA LEU A 109 -11.66 5.89 -11.23
C LEU A 109 -12.41 6.68 -10.14
N PRO A 110 -12.76 6.04 -9.01
CA PRO A 110 -13.31 6.73 -7.86
C PRO A 110 -12.37 7.78 -7.27
N SER A 111 -12.93 8.87 -6.74
CA SER A 111 -12.16 10.00 -6.17
C SER A 111 -11.25 9.63 -4.99
N HIS A 112 -11.51 8.52 -4.29
CA HIS A 112 -10.67 8.06 -3.18
C HIS A 112 -9.39 7.32 -3.65
N ARG A 113 -9.26 6.98 -4.94
CA ARG A 113 -8.07 6.32 -5.53
C ARG A 113 -7.01 7.33 -5.92
N GLN A 114 -6.52 8.09 -4.94
CA GLN A 114 -5.63 9.23 -5.17
C GLN A 114 -4.30 8.83 -5.82
N THR A 115 -3.70 7.71 -5.44
CA THR A 115 -2.42 7.26 -6.01
C THR A 115 -2.52 7.08 -7.52
N GLU A 116 -3.50 6.30 -7.99
CA GLU A 116 -3.74 6.09 -9.42
C GLU A 116 -4.10 7.40 -10.13
N LEU A 117 -4.98 8.21 -9.54
CA LEU A 117 -5.40 9.49 -10.12
C LEU A 117 -4.23 10.46 -10.30
N GLN A 118 -3.33 10.59 -9.32
CA GLN A 118 -2.19 11.50 -9.42
C GLN A 118 -1.18 11.02 -10.46
N VAL A 119 -0.90 9.71 -10.52
CA VAL A 119 -0.03 9.13 -11.55
C VAL A 119 -0.59 9.41 -12.95
N LEU A 120 -1.87 9.13 -13.19
CA LEU A 120 -2.49 9.37 -14.50
C LEU A 120 -2.51 10.85 -14.89
N LYS A 121 -2.78 11.75 -13.92
CA LYS A 121 -2.69 13.20 -14.14
C LYS A 121 -1.26 13.63 -14.50
N GLY A 122 -0.26 13.06 -13.82
CA GLY A 122 1.16 13.26 -14.12
C GLY A 122 1.51 12.81 -15.54
N LEU A 123 1.08 11.61 -15.94
CA LEU A 123 1.33 11.10 -17.30
C LEU A 123 0.70 12.00 -18.37
N ASN A 124 -0.50 12.54 -18.13
CA ASN A 124 -1.12 13.52 -19.01
C ASN A 124 -0.34 14.82 -19.09
N ARG A 125 0.15 15.32 -17.94
CA ARG A 125 0.89 16.58 -17.86
C ARG A 125 2.24 16.51 -18.59
N TYR A 126 2.93 15.38 -18.50
CA TYR A 126 4.28 15.18 -19.03
C TYR A 126 4.30 14.39 -20.34
N LYS A 127 3.14 14.26 -21.02
CA LYS A 127 3.00 13.50 -22.25
C LYS A 127 4.02 13.96 -23.30
N GLY A 128 4.75 12.99 -23.87
CA GLY A 128 5.76 13.24 -24.89
C GLY A 128 7.18 13.50 -24.38
N LEU A 129 7.39 13.56 -23.06
CA LEU A 129 8.74 13.63 -22.48
C LEU A 129 9.34 12.22 -22.33
N ASN A 130 10.66 12.11 -22.56
CA ASN A 130 11.39 10.85 -22.39
C ASN A 130 11.36 10.35 -20.92
N ASP A 131 11.25 11.26 -19.96
CA ASP A 131 11.19 11.00 -18.52
C ASP A 131 9.76 11.12 -17.95
N MET A 132 8.73 11.02 -18.81
CA MET A 132 7.32 11.18 -18.42
C MET A 132 6.92 10.32 -17.21
N TYR A 133 7.29 9.03 -17.20
CA TYR A 133 6.92 8.10 -16.13
C TYR A 133 7.59 8.43 -14.79
N GLU A 134 8.84 8.91 -14.84
CA GLU A 134 9.55 9.37 -13.65
C GLU A 134 8.87 10.60 -13.06
N LYS A 135 8.64 11.61 -13.90
CA LYS A 135 7.95 12.84 -13.50
C LYS A 135 6.53 12.59 -13.01
N ALA A 136 5.81 11.64 -13.59
CA ALA A 136 4.46 11.29 -13.16
C ALA A 136 4.41 10.64 -11.77
N LEU A 137 5.45 9.89 -11.39
CA LEU A 137 5.54 9.25 -10.06
C LEU A 137 6.08 10.18 -8.98
N MET A 138 6.92 11.15 -9.34
CA MET A 138 7.64 12.03 -8.41
C MET A 138 6.97 13.40 -8.19
N ASN A 139 5.80 13.63 -8.77
CA ASN A 139 5.09 14.91 -8.75
C ASN A 139 4.05 15.02 -7.63
#